data_AF-A0A966UV15-F1
#
_entry.id   AF-A0A966UV15-F1
#
_cell.length_a   1.000
_cell.length_b   1.000
_cell.length_c   1.000
_cell.angle_alpha   90.00
_cell.angle_beta   90.00
_cell.angle_gamma   90.00
#
_symmetry.space_group_name_H-M   'P 1'
#
loop_
_entity.id
_entity.type
_entity.pdbx_description
1 polymer ?
#
loop_
_entity_poly.entity_id
_entity_poly.type
_entity_poly.pdbx_seq_one_letter_code
_entity_poly.pdbx_strand_id
1 'polypeptide(L)'
;MNWKNIFGKKAIVTPADRAELEGLEKKCAGFETAFKTIESRFPTNIYKRAEDVANAAVKYAEDPTETNFQKIILAGAFPSFPHTHENLEAALGGIKKRMNQILLPTHAIVKRCLRRALEATLDELRTNTAKEEAAAAADGVEYIASGRILALQGKIRDLQNEIGTPTPDENEEAREPLNWRQRLADYL
;
A
#
# COMPACT_ATOMS: atom_id res chain seq x y z
N MET A 1 2.74 -2.84 -24.67
CA MET A 1 3.82 -3.83 -24.51
C MET A 1 3.62 -4.52 -23.17
N ASN A 2 3.61 -5.85 -23.10
CA ASN A 2 3.41 -6.55 -21.82
C ASN A 2 4.75 -6.74 -21.11
N TRP A 3 5.00 -5.93 -20.08
CA TRP A 3 6.24 -5.96 -19.30
C TRP A 3 6.50 -7.32 -18.64
N LYS A 4 5.44 -8.05 -18.26
CA LYS A 4 5.56 -9.41 -17.70
C LYS A 4 6.21 -10.40 -18.66
N ASN A 5 6.01 -10.21 -19.96
CA ASN A 5 6.62 -11.07 -20.99
C ASN A 5 8.10 -10.74 -21.20
N ILE A 6 8.51 -9.50 -20.96
CA ILE A 6 9.91 -9.05 -21.08
C ILE A 6 10.73 -9.55 -19.89
N PHE A 7 10.17 -9.49 -18.68
CA PHE A 7 10.86 -9.92 -17.47
C PHE A 7 10.81 -11.44 -17.24
N GLY A 8 10.18 -12.21 -18.13
CA GLY A 8 9.99 -13.65 -18.03
C GLY A 8 11.25 -14.41 -17.58
N LYS A 9 11.11 -15.21 -16.52
CA LYS A 9 12.14 -15.94 -15.74
C LYS A 9 13.04 -15.12 -14.80
N LYS A 10 13.22 -13.80 -15.00
CA LYS A 10 13.93 -12.95 -14.02
C LYS A 10 12.95 -12.58 -12.90
N ALA A 11 13.03 -13.24 -11.75
CA ALA A 11 12.16 -12.94 -10.61
C ALA A 11 12.46 -11.54 -10.03
N ILE A 12 11.79 -10.52 -10.55
CA ILE A 12 11.86 -9.14 -10.05
C ILE A 12 11.39 -9.07 -8.59
N VAL A 13 10.31 -9.78 -8.28
CA VAL A 13 9.87 -10.05 -6.91
C VAL A 13 10.20 -11.51 -6.63
N THR A 14 11.15 -11.77 -5.74
CA THR A 14 11.47 -13.16 -5.36
C THR A 14 10.46 -13.72 -4.35
N PRO A 15 10.38 -15.04 -4.18
CA PRO A 15 9.61 -15.64 -3.10
C PRO A 15 10.02 -15.12 -1.71
N ALA A 16 11.29 -14.80 -1.50
CA ALA A 16 11.78 -14.22 -0.25
C ALA A 16 11.25 -12.81 -0.02
N ASP A 17 11.31 -11.93 -1.03
CA ASP A 17 10.75 -10.57 -0.94
C ASP A 17 9.25 -10.60 -0.65
N ARG A 18 8.53 -11.49 -1.33
CA ARG A 18 7.10 -11.69 -1.13
C ARG A 18 6.80 -12.13 0.30
N ALA A 19 7.54 -13.12 0.81
CA ALA A 19 7.39 -13.60 2.17
C ALA A 19 7.72 -12.52 3.21
N GLU A 20 8.73 -11.68 2.98
CA GLU A 20 9.03 -10.52 3.83
C GLU A 20 7.85 -9.54 3.85
N LEU A 21 7.35 -9.14 2.68
CA LEU A 21 6.24 -8.18 2.54
C LEU A 21 4.94 -8.70 3.17
N GLU A 22 4.54 -9.93 2.86
CA GLU A 22 3.36 -10.58 3.44
C GLU A 22 3.53 -10.81 4.95
N GLY A 23 4.76 -11.06 5.42
CA GLY A 23 5.09 -11.15 6.84
C GLY A 23 4.89 -9.85 7.60
N LEU A 24 5.22 -8.70 6.99
CA LEU A 24 4.96 -7.38 7.58
C LEU A 24 3.47 -7.07 7.66
N GLU A 25 2.70 -7.39 6.60
CA GLU A 25 1.23 -7.25 6.62
C GLU A 25 0.58 -8.12 7.68
N LYS A 26 1.02 -9.37 7.81
CA LYS A 26 0.52 -10.28 8.84
C LYS A 26 0.75 -9.74 10.26
N LYS A 27 1.86 -9.03 10.49
CA LYS A 27 2.13 -8.34 11.77
C LYS A 27 1.19 -7.14 12.00
N CYS A 28 0.69 -6.51 10.94
CA CYS A 28 -0.26 -5.40 11.01
C CYS A 28 -1.73 -5.82 11.07
N ALA A 29 -2.09 -7.03 10.65
CA ALA A 29 -3.48 -7.48 10.54
C ALA A 29 -4.32 -7.30 11.82
N GLY A 30 -3.72 -7.55 13.00
CA GLY A 30 -4.38 -7.33 14.29
C GLY A 30 -4.66 -5.85 14.57
N PHE A 31 -3.72 -4.97 14.22
CA PHE A 31 -3.88 -3.52 14.37
C PHE A 31 -4.91 -2.96 13.39
N GLU A 32 -4.95 -3.44 12.14
CA GLU A 32 -5.99 -3.06 11.17
C GLU A 32 -7.39 -3.45 11.65
N THR A 33 -7.52 -4.66 12.20
CA THR A 33 -8.78 -5.14 12.77
C THR A 33 -9.20 -4.28 13.96
N ALA A 34 -8.28 -3.97 14.87
CA ALA A 34 -8.53 -3.10 16.00
C ALA A 34 -8.91 -1.68 15.56
N PHE A 35 -8.18 -1.11 14.59
CA PHE A 35 -8.44 0.20 14.02
C PHE A 35 -9.87 0.28 13.46
N LYS A 36 -10.25 -0.63 12.57
CA LYS A 36 -11.60 -0.70 11.98
C LYS A 36 -12.68 -0.93 13.03
N THR A 37 -12.40 -1.74 14.04
CA THR A 37 -13.34 -2.02 15.14
C THR A 37 -13.59 -0.77 15.97
N ILE A 38 -12.54 -0.02 16.30
CA ILE A 38 -12.64 1.24 17.07
C ILE A 38 -13.39 2.28 16.25
N GLU A 39 -13.01 2.49 14.98
CA GLU A 39 -13.67 3.43 14.08
C GLU A 39 -15.16 3.11 13.87
N SER A 40 -15.50 1.82 13.73
CA SER A 40 -16.89 1.36 13.64
C SER A 40 -17.69 1.58 14.92
N ARG A 41 -17.09 1.37 16.09
CA ARG A 41 -17.78 1.44 17.39
C ARG A 41 -17.90 2.86 17.93
N PHE A 42 -17.05 3.77 17.45
CA PHE A 42 -17.00 5.15 17.91
C PHE A 42 -17.14 6.11 16.73
N PRO A 43 -18.34 6.19 16.10
CA PRO A 43 -18.56 7.09 14.98
C PRO A 43 -18.41 8.56 15.42
N THR A 44 -17.71 9.32 14.59
CA THR A 44 -17.56 10.78 14.74
C THR A 44 -18.87 11.53 14.46
N ASN A 45 -19.81 10.91 13.74
CA ASN A 45 -21.13 11.46 13.45
C ASN A 45 -22.11 11.26 14.62
N ILE A 46 -22.59 12.37 15.20
CA ILE A 46 -23.53 12.38 16.33
C ILE A 46 -24.89 11.75 16.00
N TYR A 47 -25.36 11.86 14.76
CA TYR A 47 -26.64 11.29 14.33
C TYR A 47 -26.60 9.77 14.26
N LYS A 48 -25.50 9.23 13.72
CA LYS A 48 -25.27 7.78 13.69
C LYS A 48 -25.19 7.20 15.11
N ARG A 49 -24.58 7.93 16.04
CA ARG A 49 -24.54 7.55 17.46
C ARG A 49 -25.94 7.50 18.09
N ALA A 50 -26.76 8.52 17.86
CA ALA A 50 -28.13 8.57 18.38
C ALA A 50 -28.98 7.40 17.85
N GLU A 51 -28.80 7.07 16.56
CA GLU A 51 -29.42 5.90 15.93
C GLU A 51 -28.94 4.58 16.57
N ASP A 52 -27.63 4.42 16.78
CA ASP A 52 -27.04 3.23 17.40
C ASP A 52 -27.56 3.04 18.85
N VAL A 53 -27.67 4.12 19.63
CA VAL A 53 -28.25 4.09 20.99
C VAL A 53 -29.73 3.69 20.94
N ALA A 54 -30.52 4.30 20.04
CA ALA A 54 -31.94 3.99 19.90
C ALA A 54 -32.16 2.52 19.51
N ASN A 55 -31.39 2.02 18.54
CA ASN A 55 -31.45 0.63 18.10
C ASN A 55 -31.03 -0.36 19.20
N ALA A 56 -29.99 -0.02 19.99
CA ALA A 56 -29.58 -0.84 21.12
C ALA A 56 -30.63 -0.87 22.25
N ALA A 57 -31.28 0.27 22.50
CA ALA A 57 -32.37 0.40 23.48
C ALA A 57 -33.60 -0.41 23.09
N VAL A 58 -33.99 -0.41 21.81
CA VAL A 58 -35.07 -1.26 21.29
C VAL A 58 -34.74 -2.74 21.51
N LYS A 59 -33.53 -3.18 21.18
CA LYS A 59 -33.09 -4.56 21.39
C LYS A 59 -33.06 -4.97 22.86
N TYR A 60 -32.68 -4.06 23.76
CA TYR A 60 -32.73 -4.32 25.20
C TYR A 60 -34.17 -4.40 25.71
N ALA A 61 -35.08 -3.60 25.17
CA ALA A 61 -36.50 -3.68 25.51
C ALA A 61 -37.13 -5.00 25.05
N GLU A 62 -36.69 -5.56 23.92
CA GLU A 62 -37.09 -6.88 23.43
C GLU A 62 -36.42 -8.02 24.20
N ASP A 63 -35.14 -7.87 24.57
CA ASP A 63 -34.32 -8.89 25.24
C ASP A 63 -33.34 -8.23 26.25
N PRO A 64 -33.72 -8.13 27.54
CA PRO A 64 -33.00 -7.35 28.55
C PRO A 64 -31.81 -8.12 29.13
N THR A 65 -30.81 -8.38 28.30
CA THR A 65 -29.56 -9.02 28.70
C THR A 65 -28.48 -7.99 29.04
N GLU A 66 -27.54 -8.37 29.91
CA GLU A 66 -26.34 -7.56 30.22
C GLU A 66 -25.56 -7.18 28.96
N THR A 67 -25.51 -8.08 27.97
CA THR A 67 -24.85 -7.79 26.69
C THR A 67 -25.52 -6.65 25.93
N ASN A 68 -26.85 -6.58 25.93
CA ASN A 68 -27.58 -5.51 25.27
C ASN A 68 -27.49 -4.20 26.07
N PHE A 69 -27.47 -4.28 27.41
CA PHE A 69 -27.23 -3.11 28.27
C PHE A 69 -25.84 -2.49 28.05
N GLN A 70 -24.79 -3.31 27.97
CA GLN A 70 -23.43 -2.85 27.69
C GLN A 70 -23.30 -2.16 26.32
N LYS A 71 -24.09 -2.57 25.31
CA LYS A 71 -24.12 -1.88 24.00
C LYS A 71 -24.71 -0.47 24.12
N ILE A 72 -25.75 -0.30 24.94
CA ILE A 72 -26.34 1.03 25.22
C ILE A 72 -25.30 1.91 25.91
N ILE A 73 -24.61 1.39 26.94
CA ILE A 73 -23.55 2.12 27.64
C ILE A 73 -22.43 2.50 26.66
N LEU A 74 -21.92 1.58 25.86
CA LEU A 74 -20.84 1.85 24.91
C LEU A 74 -21.21 2.92 23.88
N ALA A 75 -22.43 2.88 23.33
CA ALA A 75 -22.90 3.87 22.37
C ALA A 75 -23.20 5.24 23.04
N GLY A 76 -23.65 5.23 24.29
CA GLY A 76 -23.99 6.42 25.07
C GLY A 76 -22.84 7.06 25.86
N ALA A 77 -21.75 6.33 26.14
CA ALA A 77 -20.63 6.77 26.99
C ALA A 77 -19.72 7.82 26.32
N PHE A 78 -20.00 8.21 25.08
CA PHE A 78 -19.19 9.17 24.36
C PHE A 78 -19.62 10.62 24.70
N PRO A 79 -18.74 11.47 25.27
CA PRO A 79 -19.10 12.83 25.68
C PRO A 79 -19.69 13.66 24.55
N SER A 80 -20.70 14.47 24.86
CA SER A 80 -21.45 15.27 23.89
C SER A 80 -20.79 16.62 23.57
N PHE A 81 -19.46 16.74 23.43
CA PHE A 81 -18.78 18.04 23.22
C PHE A 81 -17.42 17.90 22.48
N PRO A 82 -16.83 18.98 21.93
CA PRO A 82 -16.06 18.98 20.67
C PRO A 82 -14.69 18.29 20.72
N HIS A 83 -14.12 18.04 21.90
CA HIS A 83 -12.81 17.36 22.05
C HIS A 83 -12.89 15.83 21.96
N THR A 84 -14.06 15.27 21.68
CA THR A 84 -14.22 13.82 21.50
C THR A 84 -13.54 13.30 20.23
N HIS A 85 -13.40 14.15 19.22
CA HIS A 85 -12.64 13.82 18.02
C HIS A 85 -11.15 13.63 18.36
N GLU A 86 -10.58 14.53 19.16
CA GLU A 86 -9.16 14.54 19.54
C GLU A 86 -8.75 13.27 20.31
N ASN A 87 -9.60 12.78 21.23
CA ASN A 87 -9.33 11.56 21.99
C ASN A 87 -9.35 10.30 21.10
N LEU A 88 -10.32 10.23 20.18
CA LEU A 88 -10.41 9.13 19.21
C LEU A 88 -9.21 9.18 18.25
N GLU A 89 -8.86 10.36 17.76
CA GLU A 89 -7.69 10.58 16.91
C GLU A 89 -6.38 10.25 17.63
N ALA A 90 -6.24 10.58 18.91
CA ALA A 90 -5.07 10.21 19.69
C ALA A 90 -4.92 8.69 19.83
N ALA A 91 -6.02 7.99 20.12
CA ALA A 91 -6.03 6.53 20.23
C ALA A 91 -5.72 5.84 18.88
N LEU A 92 -6.40 6.28 17.81
CA LEU A 92 -6.18 5.78 16.45
C LEU A 92 -4.79 6.17 15.93
N GLY A 93 -4.27 7.33 16.32
CA GLY A 93 -2.94 7.84 15.97
C GLY A 93 -1.83 6.96 16.52
N GLY A 94 -1.96 6.48 17.76
CA GLY A 94 -1.01 5.51 18.34
C GLY A 94 -0.97 4.19 17.56
N ILE A 95 -2.14 3.67 17.17
CA ILE A 95 -2.27 2.45 16.36
C ILE A 95 -1.65 2.67 14.98
N LYS A 96 -2.01 3.76 14.28
CA LYS A 96 -1.44 4.14 12.98
C LYS A 96 0.08 4.26 13.05
N LYS A 97 0.61 4.98 14.05
CA LYS A 97 2.05 5.13 14.25
C LYS A 97 2.75 3.77 14.38
N ARG A 98 2.17 2.84 15.15
CA ARG A 98 2.74 1.50 15.30
C ARG A 98 2.69 0.70 14.00
N MET A 99 1.57 0.74 13.27
CA MET A 99 1.46 0.10 11.95
C MET A 99 2.50 0.65 10.98
N ASN A 100 2.70 1.97 10.95
CA ASN A 100 3.70 2.62 10.10
C ASN A 100 5.12 2.16 10.42
N GLN A 101 5.47 2.06 11.71
CA GLN A 101 6.78 1.52 12.13
C GLN A 101 7.00 0.08 11.66
N ILE A 102 5.95 -0.76 11.72
CA ILE A 102 6.03 -2.15 11.24
C ILE A 102 6.18 -2.19 9.73
N LEU A 103 5.47 -1.32 9.00
CA LEU A 103 5.46 -1.29 7.54
C LEU A 103 6.61 -0.49 6.93
N LEU A 104 7.35 0.30 7.71
CA LEU A 104 8.49 1.09 7.25
C LEU A 104 9.50 0.30 6.40
N PRO A 105 9.88 -0.96 6.76
CA PRO A 105 10.80 -1.76 5.96
C PRO A 105 10.28 -2.11 4.55
N THR A 106 8.96 -2.06 4.33
CA THR A 106 8.31 -2.29 3.02
C THR A 106 8.94 -1.42 1.94
N HIS A 107 9.29 -0.17 2.25
CA HIS A 107 9.88 0.75 1.28
C HIS A 107 11.24 0.26 0.77
N ALA A 108 12.09 -0.26 1.65
CA ALA A 108 13.41 -0.78 1.27
C ALA A 108 13.27 -2.02 0.38
N ILE A 109 12.33 -2.92 0.73
CA ILE A 109 12.05 -4.14 -0.05
C ILE A 109 11.50 -3.78 -1.44
N VAL A 110 10.54 -2.85 -1.52
CA VAL A 110 10.01 -2.36 -2.81
C VAL A 110 11.11 -1.72 -3.63
N LYS A 111 11.95 -0.84 -3.06
CA LYS A 111 13.10 -0.25 -3.77
C LYS A 111 14.07 -1.31 -4.29
N ARG A 112 14.32 -2.39 -3.53
CA ARG A 112 15.14 -3.53 -3.96
C ARG A 112 14.52 -4.28 -5.15
N CYS A 113 13.21 -4.47 -5.16
CA CYS A 113 12.49 -5.05 -6.30
C CYS A 113 12.56 -4.15 -7.54
N LEU A 114 12.29 -2.85 -7.39
CA LEU A 114 12.35 -1.89 -8.48
C LEU A 114 13.76 -1.73 -9.06
N ARG A 115 14.81 -1.83 -8.24
CA ARG A 115 16.21 -1.84 -8.73
C ARG A 115 16.50 -3.05 -9.62
N ARG A 116 16.03 -4.25 -9.26
CA ARG A 116 16.12 -5.43 -10.13
C ARG A 116 15.32 -5.25 -11.42
N ALA A 117 14.16 -4.60 -11.36
CA ALA A 117 13.39 -4.27 -12.57
C ALA A 117 14.18 -3.31 -13.47
N LEU A 118 14.83 -2.31 -12.89
CA LEU A 118 15.66 -1.35 -13.62
C LEU A 118 16.85 -2.04 -14.29
N GLU A 119 17.57 -2.89 -13.57
CA GLU A 119 18.68 -3.68 -14.11
C GLU A 119 18.21 -4.58 -15.26
N ALA A 120 17.10 -5.32 -15.08
CA ALA A 120 16.55 -6.16 -16.13
C ALA A 120 16.13 -5.35 -17.37
N THR A 121 15.57 -4.15 -17.19
CA THR A 121 15.17 -3.27 -18.29
C THR A 121 16.39 -2.68 -19.02
N LEU A 122 17.45 -2.34 -18.29
CA LEU A 122 18.72 -1.87 -18.87
C LEU A 122 19.41 -2.95 -19.71
N ASP A 123 19.44 -4.20 -19.22
CA ASP A 123 19.96 -5.34 -19.98
C ASP A 123 19.20 -5.56 -21.29
N GLU A 124 17.87 -5.48 -21.22
CA GLU A 124 16.98 -5.65 -22.36
C GLU A 124 17.16 -4.50 -23.37
N LEU A 125 17.32 -3.26 -22.90
CA LEU A 125 17.63 -2.11 -23.75
C LEU A 125 18.94 -2.34 -24.50
N ARG A 126 20.03 -2.66 -23.79
CA ARG A 126 21.34 -2.92 -24.41
C ARG A 126 21.27 -4.03 -25.46
N THR A 127 20.57 -5.12 -25.13
CA THR A 127 20.44 -6.27 -26.03
C THR A 127 19.65 -5.93 -27.29
N ASN A 128 18.53 -5.21 -27.18
CA ASN A 128 17.73 -4.84 -28.35
C ASN A 128 18.41 -3.75 -29.17
N THR A 129 19.03 -2.74 -28.54
CA THR A 129 19.79 -1.71 -29.26
C THR A 129 20.88 -2.34 -30.10
N ALA A 130 21.70 -3.22 -29.52
CA ALA A 130 22.77 -3.90 -30.26
C ALA A 130 22.25 -4.74 -31.44
N LYS A 131 21.08 -5.38 -31.30
CA LYS A 131 20.44 -6.13 -32.39
C LYS A 131 19.93 -5.23 -33.50
N GLU A 132 19.25 -4.13 -33.15
CA GLU A 132 18.71 -3.20 -34.13
C GLU A 132 19.83 -2.44 -34.88
N GLU A 133 20.90 -2.05 -34.18
CA GLU A 133 22.08 -1.44 -34.79
C GLU A 133 22.79 -2.41 -35.75
N ALA A 134 22.96 -3.67 -35.35
CA ALA A 134 23.55 -4.69 -36.21
C ALA A 134 22.70 -4.98 -37.46
N ALA A 135 21.37 -4.98 -37.33
CA ALA A 135 20.46 -5.16 -38.46
C ALA A 135 20.52 -3.96 -39.42
N ALA A 136 20.47 -2.74 -38.91
CA ALA A 136 20.59 -1.53 -39.73
C ALA A 136 21.93 -1.48 -40.48
N ALA A 137 23.03 -1.85 -39.82
CA ALA A 137 24.34 -1.96 -40.44
C ALA A 137 24.40 -3.04 -41.53
N ALA A 138 23.76 -4.19 -41.31
CA ALA A 138 23.68 -5.27 -42.31
C ALA A 138 22.88 -4.87 -43.55
N ASP A 139 21.81 -4.09 -43.36
CA ASP A 139 20.94 -3.61 -44.43
C ASP A 139 21.48 -2.32 -45.10
N GLY A 140 22.59 -1.76 -44.59
CA GLY A 140 23.21 -0.54 -45.13
C GLY A 140 22.36 0.72 -44.92
N VAL A 141 21.48 0.73 -43.92
CA VAL A 141 20.57 1.84 -43.62
C VAL A 141 20.99 2.56 -42.33
N GLU A 142 20.56 3.81 -42.19
CA GLU A 142 20.74 4.55 -40.94
C GLU A 142 19.93 3.91 -39.81
N TYR A 143 20.56 3.77 -38.64
CA TYR A 143 19.89 3.24 -37.46
C TYR A 143 18.86 4.25 -36.93
N ILE A 144 17.61 3.80 -36.83
CA ILE A 144 16.51 4.53 -36.21
C ILE A 144 15.92 3.64 -35.11
N ALA A 145 15.95 4.13 -33.87
CA ALA A 145 15.47 3.40 -32.71
C ALA A 145 13.99 3.02 -32.87
N SER A 146 13.68 1.73 -32.68
CA SER A 146 12.31 1.26 -32.78
C SER A 146 11.44 1.76 -31.62
N GLY A 147 10.11 1.65 -31.78
CA GLY A 147 9.16 1.89 -30.69
C GLY A 147 9.40 1.02 -29.45
N ARG A 148 10.06 -0.13 -29.59
CA ARG A 148 10.48 -0.97 -28.46
C ARG A 148 11.62 -0.33 -27.66
N ILE A 149 12.63 0.21 -28.33
CA ILE A 149 13.74 0.92 -27.68
C ILE A 149 13.22 2.14 -26.93
N LEU A 150 12.34 2.93 -27.56
CA LEU A 150 11.72 4.10 -26.94
C LEU A 150 10.88 3.72 -25.71
N ALA A 151 10.11 2.62 -25.78
CA ALA A 151 9.33 2.13 -24.63
C ALA A 151 10.24 1.70 -23.46
N LEU A 152 11.36 1.03 -23.74
CA LEU A 152 12.34 0.63 -22.72
C LEU A 152 12.99 1.85 -22.05
N GLN A 153 13.37 2.88 -22.83
CA GLN A 153 13.90 4.13 -22.30
C GLN A 153 12.88 4.87 -21.41
N GLY A 154 11.61 4.89 -21.81
CA GLY A 154 10.52 5.43 -20.99
C GLY A 154 10.40 4.70 -19.65
N LYS A 155 10.36 3.36 -19.67
CA LYS A 155 10.25 2.55 -18.46
C LYS A 155 11.45 2.71 -17.52
N ILE A 156 12.67 2.86 -18.06
CA ILE A 156 13.86 3.16 -17.27
C ILE A 156 13.70 4.48 -16.50
N ARG A 157 13.21 5.52 -17.17
CA ARG A 157 12.94 6.81 -16.53
C ARG A 157 11.91 6.69 -15.41
N ASP A 158 10.81 5.97 -15.67
CA ASP A 158 9.76 5.75 -14.67
C ASP A 158 10.31 5.02 -13.44
N LEU A 159 11.09 3.95 -13.65
CA LEU A 159 11.75 3.20 -12.59
C LEU A 159 12.74 4.04 -11.78
N GLN A 160 13.53 4.89 -12.43
CA GLN A 160 14.44 5.81 -11.75
C GLN A 160 13.69 6.79 -10.86
N ASN A 161 12.58 7.35 -11.34
CA ASN A 161 11.72 8.25 -10.58
C ASN A 161 11.10 7.55 -9.34
N GLU A 162 10.59 6.33 -9.52
CA GLU A 162 10.00 5.57 -8.42
C GLU A 162 11.02 5.15 -7.35
N ILE A 163 12.26 4.82 -7.75
CA ILE A 163 13.36 4.51 -6.83
C ILE A 163 13.80 5.78 -6.08
N GLY A 164 13.87 6.91 -6.79
CA GLY A 164 14.24 8.22 -6.25
C GLY A 164 13.20 8.85 -5.33
N THR A 165 11.97 8.32 -5.30
CA THR A 165 10.92 8.80 -4.41
C THR A 165 11.38 8.66 -2.94
N PRO A 166 11.38 9.76 -2.16
CA PRO A 166 11.77 9.71 -0.76
C PRO A 166 10.86 8.75 0.00
N THR A 167 11.47 8.00 0.91
CA THR A 167 10.70 7.23 1.91
C THR A 167 10.20 8.22 2.95
N PRO A 168 8.91 8.14 3.36
CA PRO A 168 8.44 8.95 4.47
C PRO A 168 9.38 8.74 5.67
N ASP A 169 9.82 9.84 6.27
CA ASP A 169 10.63 9.77 7.47
C ASP A 169 9.81 9.18 8.62
N GLU A 170 10.48 8.62 9.64
CA GLU A 170 9.83 8.07 10.85
C GLU A 170 8.91 9.07 11.58
N ASN A 171 9.03 10.36 11.24
CA ASN A 171 8.30 11.49 11.80
C ASN A 171 7.28 12.14 10.85
N GLU A 172 7.25 11.79 9.56
CA GLU A 172 6.16 12.24 8.69
C GLU A 172 4.94 11.36 8.96
N GLU A 173 3.83 11.99 9.35
CA GLU A 173 2.51 11.36 9.38
C GLU A 173 2.33 10.61 8.07
N ALA A 174 2.41 9.29 8.16
CA ALA A 174 2.67 8.45 7.02
C ALA A 174 1.70 8.80 5.89
N ARG A 175 2.26 9.26 4.77
CA ARG A 175 1.69 8.88 3.48
C ARG A 175 1.43 7.40 3.59
N GLU A 176 0.16 7.01 3.57
CA GLU A 176 -0.29 5.64 3.79
C GLU A 176 0.71 4.68 3.15
N PRO A 177 1.23 3.68 3.89
CA PRO A 177 2.25 2.78 3.39
C PRO A 177 1.78 2.27 2.04
N LEU A 178 2.39 2.78 0.97
CA LEU A 178 1.93 2.56 -0.39
C LEU A 178 1.80 1.06 -0.56
N ASN A 179 0.58 0.60 -0.87
CA ASN A 179 0.27 -0.81 -1.03
C ASN A 179 1.30 -1.40 -2.01
N TRP A 180 2.23 -2.19 -1.49
CA TRP A 180 3.36 -2.69 -2.29
C TRP A 180 2.85 -3.52 -3.47
N ARG A 181 1.63 -4.09 -3.39
CA ARG A 181 0.98 -4.77 -4.50
C ARG A 181 0.65 -3.84 -5.65
N GLN A 182 0.25 -2.60 -5.39
CA GLN A 182 0.02 -1.59 -6.43
C GLN A 182 1.35 -1.17 -7.06
N ARG A 183 2.36 -0.89 -6.22
CA ARG A 183 3.69 -0.47 -6.71
C ARG A 183 4.41 -1.56 -7.51
N LEU A 184 4.16 -2.82 -7.18
CA LEU A 184 4.79 -3.96 -7.84
C LEU A 184 3.84 -4.69 -8.80
N ALA A 185 2.67 -4.13 -9.13
CA ALA A 185 1.63 -4.81 -9.93
C ALA A 185 2.12 -5.31 -11.29
N ASP A 186 3.01 -4.56 -11.93
CA ASP A 186 3.63 -4.91 -13.21
C ASP A 186 4.59 -6.11 -13.11
N TYR A 187 5.01 -6.48 -11.90
CA TYR A 187 6.06 -7.47 -11.62
C TYR A 187 5.57 -8.66 -10.78
N LEU A 188 4.30 -8.67 -10.37
CA LEU A 188 3.62 -9.77 -9.69
C LEU A 188 2.92 -10.71 -10.68
#